data_AF-A0A453SZX6-F1
#
_entry.id   AF-A0A453SZX6-F1
#
_cell.length_a   1.000
_cell.length_b   1.000
_cell.length_c   1.000
_cell.angle_alpha   90.00
_cell.angle_beta   90.00
_cell.angle_gamma   90.00
#
_symmetry.space_group_name_H-M   'P 1'
#
loop_
_entity.id
_entity.type
_entity.pdbx_description
1 polymer ?
#
loop_
_entity_poly.entity_id
_entity_poly.type
_entity_poly.pdbx_seq_one_letter_code
_entity_poly.pdbx_strand_id
1 'polypeptide(L)'
;DLLQTYQLVTSLNDYIYPGQPIASYPNPNRVTDRAIPIAETMAGEGDLKLLGLLVSPFVTRVRLALHIKGLSYEYIETDVLDKGELLLRYNPVHKKVPVLIHNGLPLCESQVIVQYVDEVWAAAGKPILPADPYARATARFWAAYVDDKVRACVRLFPALL
;
A
#
# COMPACT_ATOMS: atom_id res chain seq x y z
N ASP A 1 -18.86 -5.85 9.29
CA ASP A 1 -18.56 -7.08 10.04
C ASP A 1 -17.21 -7.61 9.59
N LEU A 2 -16.39 -8.17 10.47
CA LEU A 2 -15.08 -8.80 10.19
C LEU A 2 -15.17 -9.80 9.04
N LEU A 3 -16.25 -10.56 9.00
CA LEU A 3 -16.56 -11.48 7.91
C LEU A 3 -16.64 -10.77 6.57
N GLN A 4 -17.20 -9.56 6.53
CA GLN A 4 -17.36 -8.77 5.31
C GLN A 4 -16.03 -8.18 4.82
N THR A 5 -15.16 -7.75 5.75
CA THR A 5 -13.80 -7.30 5.43
C THR A 5 -12.92 -8.46 4.97
N TYR A 6 -13.00 -9.61 5.64
CA TYR A 6 -12.32 -10.83 5.24
C TYR A 6 -12.78 -11.26 3.85
N GLN A 7 -14.09 -11.31 3.60
CA GLN A 7 -14.67 -11.60 2.29
C GLN A 7 -14.24 -10.62 1.21
N LEU A 8 -14.09 -9.34 1.52
CA LEU A 8 -13.58 -8.32 0.58
C LEU A 8 -12.10 -8.56 0.25
N VAL A 9 -11.26 -8.85 1.24
CA VAL A 9 -9.84 -9.19 1.03
C VAL A 9 -9.71 -10.49 0.25
N THR A 10 -10.53 -11.50 0.55
CA THR A 10 -10.58 -12.76 -0.20
C THR A 10 -11.03 -12.52 -1.64
N SER A 11 -12.07 -11.72 -1.86
CA SER A 11 -12.55 -11.36 -3.21
C SER A 11 -11.51 -10.57 -4.01
N LEU A 12 -10.74 -9.70 -3.36
CA LEU A 12 -9.59 -9.03 -3.97
C LEU A 12 -8.48 -10.03 -4.32
N ASN A 13 -8.17 -10.98 -3.43
CA ASN A 13 -7.18 -12.02 -3.71
C ASN A 13 -7.62 -12.99 -4.81
N ASP A 14 -8.90 -13.36 -4.88
CA ASP A 14 -9.48 -14.18 -5.95
C ASP A 14 -9.46 -13.45 -7.31
N TYR A 15 -9.67 -12.13 -7.30
CA TYR A 15 -9.52 -11.29 -8.49
C TYR A 15 -8.06 -11.24 -8.97
N ILE A 16 -7.11 -11.18 -8.03
CA ILE A 16 -5.67 -11.14 -8.33
C ILE A 16 -5.14 -12.53 -8.75
N TYR A 17 -5.72 -13.62 -8.22
CA TYR A 17 -5.28 -15.00 -8.44
C TYR A 17 -6.46 -15.93 -8.78
N PRO A 18 -7.08 -15.79 -9.96
CA PRO A 18 -8.28 -16.55 -10.31
C PRO A 18 -7.99 -18.04 -10.43
N GLY A 19 -8.76 -18.86 -9.71
CA GLY A 19 -8.72 -20.33 -9.81
C GLY A 19 -7.58 -21.02 -9.04
N GLN A 20 -6.83 -20.29 -8.22
CA GLN A 20 -5.78 -20.86 -7.35
C GLN A 20 -6.37 -21.20 -5.96
N PRO A 21 -6.07 -22.37 -5.37
CA PRO A 21 -6.50 -22.69 -4.00
C PRO A 21 -5.92 -21.72 -2.97
N ILE A 22 -6.68 -21.33 -1.95
CA ILE A 22 -6.22 -20.36 -0.92
C ILE A 22 -4.90 -20.80 -0.25
N ALA A 23 -4.72 -22.10 -0.04
CA ALA A 23 -3.49 -22.67 0.54
C ALA A 23 -2.25 -22.55 -0.37
N SER A 24 -2.44 -22.26 -1.66
CA SER A 24 -1.38 -22.03 -2.65
C SER A 24 -0.99 -20.56 -2.79
N TYR A 25 -1.77 -19.64 -2.20
CA TYR A 25 -1.34 -18.25 -2.15
C TYR A 25 -0.01 -18.14 -1.43
N PRO A 26 0.89 -17.25 -1.89
CA PRO A 26 2.16 -17.04 -1.22
C PRO A 26 1.90 -16.78 0.26
N ASN A 27 2.51 -17.59 1.14
CA ASN A 27 2.44 -17.35 2.56
C ASN A 27 3.05 -15.96 2.80
N PRO A 28 2.28 -14.97 3.28
CA PRO A 28 2.79 -13.61 3.41
C PRO A 28 3.98 -13.51 4.37
N ASN A 29 4.19 -14.52 5.22
CA ASN A 29 5.27 -14.61 6.20
C ASN A 29 6.46 -15.47 5.74
N ARG A 30 6.45 -16.01 4.52
CA ARG A 30 7.54 -16.86 4.00
C ARG A 30 8.18 -16.17 2.79
N VAL A 31 9.19 -15.35 3.07
CA VAL A 31 10.12 -14.86 2.05
C VAL A 31 10.82 -16.07 1.44
N THR A 32 10.36 -16.53 0.27
CA THR A 32 11.13 -17.47 -0.55
C THR A 32 10.96 -17.15 -2.04
N ASP A 33 11.99 -16.52 -2.61
CA ASP A 33 12.67 -16.83 -3.88
C ASP A 33 11.90 -17.08 -5.17
N ARG A 34 10.59 -16.83 -5.21
CA ARG A 34 9.89 -16.63 -6.48
C ARG A 34 9.26 -15.25 -6.44
N ALA A 35 10.04 -14.29 -6.94
CA ALA A 35 9.46 -13.12 -7.57
C ALA A 35 8.24 -13.59 -8.37
N ILE A 36 7.06 -13.07 -8.03
CA ILE A 36 5.91 -13.17 -8.91
C ILE A 36 6.44 -12.70 -10.28
N PRO A 37 6.41 -13.51 -11.34
CA PRO A 37 6.84 -13.06 -12.65
C PRO A 37 5.72 -12.16 -13.18
N ILE A 38 5.66 -10.94 -12.68
CA ILE A 38 4.88 -9.85 -13.25
C ILE A 38 5.65 -9.45 -14.51
N ALA A 39 5.16 -9.96 -15.64
CA ALA A 39 5.63 -9.61 -16.97
C ALA A 39 5.82 -8.08 -17.03
N GLU A 40 7.07 -7.67 -17.30
CA GLU A 40 7.48 -6.28 -17.57
C GLU A 40 7.19 -5.27 -16.44
N THR A 41 7.60 -5.59 -15.22
CA THR A 41 7.76 -4.55 -14.18
C THR A 41 9.00 -3.72 -14.53
N MET A 42 8.83 -2.41 -14.73
CA MET A 42 9.98 -1.51 -14.83
C MET A 42 10.61 -1.45 -13.44
N ALA A 43 11.93 -1.67 -13.36
CA ALA A 43 12.65 -1.30 -12.14
C ALA A 43 12.35 0.18 -11.90
N GLY A 44 11.68 0.52 -10.79
CA GLY A 44 11.58 1.92 -10.40
C GLY A 44 12.99 2.47 -10.35
N GLU A 45 13.28 3.55 -11.07
CA GLU A 45 14.60 4.18 -11.02
C GLU A 45 14.90 4.57 -9.56
N GLY A 46 15.80 3.84 -8.90
CA GLY A 46 16.22 4.09 -7.52
C GLY A 46 15.89 2.99 -6.51
N ASP A 47 16.47 3.10 -5.32
CA ASP A 47 16.21 2.21 -4.17
C ASP A 47 14.81 2.52 -3.60
N LEU A 48 13.83 1.65 -3.88
CA LEU A 48 12.44 1.84 -3.49
C LEU A 48 11.99 0.76 -2.49
N LYS A 49 11.63 1.19 -1.28
CA LYS A 49 11.21 0.32 -0.18
C LYS A 49 9.89 0.77 0.43
N LEU A 50 9.04 -0.17 0.84
CA LEU A 50 7.77 0.10 1.51
C LEU A 50 7.73 -0.61 2.86
N LEU A 51 7.70 0.18 3.94
CA LEU A 51 7.45 -0.32 5.29
C LEU A 51 5.93 -0.40 5.49
N GLY A 52 5.45 -1.59 5.89
CA GLY A 52 4.03 -1.85 5.96
C GLY A 52 3.63 -2.99 6.88
N LEU A 53 2.34 -3.01 7.21
CA LEU A 53 1.64 -4.14 7.80
C LEU A 53 0.67 -4.65 6.74
N LEU A 54 0.68 -5.95 6.44
CA LEU A 54 -0.07 -6.53 5.32
C LEU A 54 -1.57 -6.19 5.35
N VAL A 55 -2.17 -6.23 6.55
CA VAL A 55 -3.62 -6.01 6.75
C VAL A 55 -4.03 -4.53 6.79
N SER A 56 -3.06 -3.61 6.72
CA SER A 56 -3.35 -2.17 6.81
C SER A 56 -3.95 -1.65 5.49
N PRO A 57 -5.17 -1.10 5.50
CA PRO A 57 -5.79 -0.55 4.28
C PRO A 57 -4.99 0.64 3.71
N PHE A 58 -4.26 1.37 4.57
CA PHE A 58 -3.40 2.47 4.14
C PHE A 58 -2.15 1.97 3.40
N VAL A 59 -1.61 0.81 3.79
CA VAL A 59 -0.50 0.16 3.09
C VAL A 59 -0.98 -0.44 1.78
N THR A 60 -2.13 -1.12 1.77
CA THR A 60 -2.76 -1.66 0.54
C THR A 60 -2.93 -0.59 -0.53
N ARG A 61 -3.34 0.63 -0.14
CA ARG A 61 -3.44 1.76 -1.07
C ARG A 61 -2.12 2.07 -1.78
N VAL A 62 -1.01 2.11 -1.04
CA VAL A 62 0.32 2.40 -1.62
C VAL A 62 0.77 1.25 -2.51
N ARG A 63 0.56 -0.01 -2.09
CA ARG A 63 0.87 -1.18 -2.91
C ARG A 63 0.12 -1.15 -4.25
N LEU A 64 -1.16 -0.76 -4.23
CA LEU A 64 -1.95 -0.61 -5.44
C LEU A 64 -1.42 0.50 -6.35
N ALA A 65 -1.03 1.65 -5.79
CA ALA A 65 -0.43 2.74 -6.56
C ALA A 65 0.86 2.29 -7.27
N LEU A 66 1.77 1.62 -6.55
CA LEU A 66 3.00 1.07 -7.10
C LEU A 66 2.71 0.02 -8.20
N HIS A 67 1.69 -0.81 -8.01
CA HIS A 67 1.26 -1.79 -9.00
C HIS A 67 0.67 -1.15 -10.27
N ILE A 68 -0.20 -0.13 -10.13
CA ILE A 68 -0.77 0.62 -11.27
C ILE A 68 0.34 1.27 -12.11
N LYS A 69 1.43 1.68 -11.47
CA LYS A 69 2.62 2.24 -12.10
C LYS A 69 3.62 1.19 -12.62
N GLY A 70 3.41 -0.09 -12.34
CA GLY A 70 4.31 -1.16 -12.75
C GLY A 70 5.69 -1.08 -12.09
N LEU A 71 5.76 -0.62 -10.84
CA LEU A 71 7.00 -0.42 -10.10
C LEU A 71 7.33 -1.62 -9.21
N SER A 72 8.58 -2.09 -9.29
CA SER A 72 9.15 -3.02 -8.31
C SER A 72 9.59 -2.27 -7.05
N TYR A 73 9.39 -2.87 -5.87
CA TYR A 73 9.83 -2.32 -4.59
C TYR A 73 10.15 -3.45 -3.62
N GLU A 74 11.03 -3.18 -2.66
CA GLU A 74 11.24 -4.05 -1.50
C GLU A 74 10.14 -3.79 -0.48
N TYR A 75 9.48 -4.84 0.00
CA TYR A 75 8.48 -4.72 1.05
C TYR A 75 9.07 -5.19 2.39
N ILE A 76 8.99 -4.32 3.40
CA ILE A 76 9.52 -4.56 4.74
C ILE A 76 8.34 -4.65 5.70
N GLU A 77 7.98 -5.87 6.11
CA GLU A 77 6.93 -6.08 7.10
C GLU A 77 7.35 -5.44 8.44
N THR A 78 6.46 -4.64 8.99
CA THR A 78 6.68 -3.85 10.20
C THR A 78 5.63 -4.22 11.23
N ASP A 79 6.09 -4.71 12.38
CA ASP A 79 5.23 -4.89 13.55
C ASP A 79 4.80 -3.50 14.05
N VAL A 80 3.49 -3.27 14.16
CA VAL A 80 2.93 -1.99 14.63
C VAL A 80 2.72 -1.96 16.15
N LEU A 81 2.77 -3.13 16.80
CA LEU A 81 2.72 -3.30 18.25
C LEU A 81 4.12 -3.09 18.84
N ASP A 82 5.13 -3.72 18.23
CA ASP A 82 6.54 -3.43 18.48
C ASP A 82 7.14 -2.64 17.31
N LYS A 83 6.99 -1.32 17.39
CA LYS A 83 7.17 -0.38 16.26
C LYS A 83 8.54 -0.44 15.58
N GLY A 84 9.53 -1.10 16.18
CA GLY A 84 10.86 -1.28 15.61
C GLY A 84 11.65 0.02 15.42
N GLU A 85 12.97 -0.08 15.37
CA GLU A 85 13.84 1.10 15.23
C GLU A 85 13.66 1.80 13.86
N LEU A 86 13.37 1.03 12.80
CA LEU A 86 13.21 1.57 11.45
C LEU A 86 12.01 2.50 11.31
N LEU A 87 10.84 2.13 11.83
CA LEU A 87 9.65 2.97 11.73
C LEU A 87 9.82 4.26 12.54
N LEU A 88 10.41 4.15 13.73
CA LEU A 88 10.67 5.31 14.59
C LEU A 88 11.69 6.27 13.96
N ARG A 89 12.68 5.73 13.24
CA ARG A 89 13.66 6.51 12.48
C ARG A 89 13.02 7.26 11.32
N TYR A 90 12.19 6.59 10.52
CA TYR A 90 11.66 7.17 9.28
C TYR A 90 10.32 7.92 9.45
N ASN A 91 9.55 7.64 10.50
CA ASN A 91 8.32 8.36 10.85
C ASN A 91 8.27 8.68 12.36
N PRO A 92 9.15 9.56 12.88
CA PRO A 92 9.20 9.88 14.30
C PRO A 92 7.93 10.60 14.81
N VAL A 93 7.23 11.30 13.92
CA VAL A 93 6.05 12.12 14.27
C VAL A 93 4.83 11.25 14.53
N HIS A 94 4.44 10.40 13.57
CA HIS A 94 3.22 9.62 13.67
C HIS A 94 3.45 8.16 14.06
N LYS A 95 4.65 7.63 13.82
CA LYS A 95 5.04 6.25 14.18
C LYS A 95 4.04 5.23 13.63
N LYS A 96 3.67 5.40 12.36
CA LYS A 96 2.64 4.66 11.63
C LYS A 96 3.12 4.27 10.24
N VAL A 97 2.61 3.13 9.77
CA VAL A 97 2.72 2.68 8.37
C VAL A 97 1.54 3.21 7.54
N PRO A 98 1.68 3.35 6.21
CA PRO A 98 2.88 3.08 5.40
C PRO A 98 3.97 4.16 5.53
N VAL A 99 5.21 3.73 5.29
CA VAL A 99 6.33 4.63 4.97
C VAL A 99 6.97 4.16 3.66
N LEU A 100 6.97 5.00 2.63
CA LEU A 100 7.69 4.75 1.39
C LEU A 100 9.09 5.37 1.52
N ILE A 101 10.14 4.62 1.23
CA ILE A 101 11.51 5.12 1.19
C ILE A 101 11.94 5.09 -0.28
N HIS A 102 12.25 6.25 -0.83
CA HIS A 102 12.76 6.38 -2.20
C HIS A 102 14.14 7.02 -2.15
N ASN A 103 15.17 6.28 -2.55
CA ASN A 103 16.58 6.70 -2.49
C ASN A 103 16.99 7.17 -1.09
N GLY A 104 16.57 6.43 -0.06
CA GLY A 104 16.85 6.72 1.35
C GLY A 104 15.99 7.86 1.95
N LEU A 105 15.12 8.51 1.17
CA LEU A 105 14.25 9.58 1.65
C LEU A 105 12.87 9.02 2.03
N PRO A 106 12.44 9.16 3.30
CA PRO A 106 11.15 8.65 3.75
C PRO A 106 9.99 9.60 3.39
N LEU A 107 8.87 9.00 3.00
CA LEU A 107 7.58 9.64 2.78
C LEU A 107 6.50 8.91 3.58
N CYS A 108 5.74 9.68 4.34
CA CYS A 108 4.66 9.19 5.20
C CYS A 108 3.30 9.58 4.64
N GLU A 109 2.24 9.01 5.22
CA GLU A 109 0.83 9.22 4.84
C GLU A 109 0.48 8.67 3.45
N SER A 110 -0.39 7.66 3.42
CA SER A 110 -0.70 6.92 2.19
C SER A 110 -1.22 7.78 1.04
N GLN A 111 -1.99 8.83 1.31
CA GLN A 111 -2.49 9.76 0.28
C GLN A 111 -1.38 10.63 -0.30
N VAL A 112 -0.41 11.04 0.52
CA VAL A 112 0.75 11.83 0.08
C VAL A 112 1.67 10.94 -0.76
N ILE A 113 1.92 9.72 -0.28
CA ILE A 113 2.72 8.72 -1.00
C ILE A 113 2.11 8.42 -2.39
N VAL A 114 0.80 8.23 -2.49
CA VAL A 114 0.13 7.95 -3.78
C VAL A 114 0.30 9.12 -4.76
N GLN A 115 0.17 10.36 -4.28
CA GLN A 115 0.38 11.55 -5.12
C GLN A 115 1.83 11.64 -5.60
N TYR A 116 2.78 11.44 -4.69
CA TYR A 116 4.19 11.39 -5.03
C TYR A 116 4.50 10.32 -6.09
N VAL A 117 3.94 9.11 -5.92
CA VAL A 117 4.09 8.02 -6.89
C VAL A 117 3.49 8.39 -8.25
N ASP A 118 2.34 9.07 -8.27
CA ASP A 118 1.71 9.48 -9.51
C ASP A 118 2.51 10.56 -10.26
N GLU A 119 3.14 11.47 -9.51
CA GLU A 119 3.93 12.59 -10.04
C GLU A 119 5.33 12.17 -10.49
N VAL A 120 6.07 11.41 -9.68
CA VAL A 120 7.45 10.98 -9.98
C VAL A 120 7.48 10.01 -11.16
N TRP A 121 6.53 9.07 -11.19
CA TRP A 121 6.41 8.11 -12.28
C TRP A 121 5.21 8.46 -13.18
N ALA A 122 5.08 9.73 -13.54
CA ALA A 122 4.02 10.20 -14.44
C ALA A 122 4.06 9.54 -15.82
N ALA A 123 5.25 9.19 -16.31
CA ALA A 123 5.45 8.50 -17.58
C ALA A 123 5.24 6.97 -17.52
N ALA A 124 5.14 6.39 -16.32
CA ALA A 124 4.93 4.96 -16.13
C ALA A 124 3.47 4.65 -15.80
N GLY A 125 2.97 3.53 -16.35
CA GLY A 125 1.63 3.04 -16.08
C GLY A 125 0.52 4.05 -16.39
N LYS A 126 -0.63 3.88 -15.73
CA LYS A 126 -1.77 4.80 -15.88
C LYS A 126 -1.71 5.91 -14.83
N PRO A 127 -2.17 7.14 -15.15
CA PRO A 127 -2.39 8.17 -14.14
C PRO A 127 -3.36 7.67 -13.07
N ILE A 128 -2.99 7.85 -11.80
CA ILE A 128 -3.85 7.50 -10.66
C ILE A 128 -4.88 8.61 -10.44
N LEU A 129 -4.46 9.87 -10.55
CA LEU A 129 -5.32 11.03 -10.42
C LEU A 129 -5.72 11.61 -11.78
N PRO A 130 -6.93 12.17 -11.89
CA PRO A 130 -7.35 12.91 -13.09
C PRO A 130 -6.43 14.10 -13.39
N ALA A 131 -6.25 14.41 -14.67
CA ALA A 131 -5.51 15.60 -15.13
C ALA A 131 -6.30 16.90 -14.93
N ASP A 132 -7.63 16.85 -15.04
CA ASP A 132 -8.51 17.99 -14.79
C ASP A 132 -8.45 18.42 -13.29
N PRO A 133 -8.23 19.71 -12.98
CA PRO A 133 -8.10 20.17 -11.60
C PRO A 133 -9.32 19.90 -10.73
N TYR A 134 -10.54 20.06 -11.27
CA TYR A 134 -11.77 19.87 -10.51
C TYR A 134 -12.01 18.38 -10.21
N ALA A 135 -11.83 17.53 -11.21
CA ALA A 135 -11.92 16.07 -11.05
C ALA A 135 -10.85 15.56 -10.07
N ARG A 136 -9.63 16.09 -10.12
CA ARG A 136 -8.56 15.74 -9.17
C ARG A 136 -8.88 16.18 -7.74
N ALA A 137 -9.40 17.39 -7.57
CA ALA A 137 -9.86 17.87 -6.26
C ALA A 137 -11.01 17.00 -5.71
N THR A 138 -11.95 16.62 -6.57
CA THR A 138 -13.07 15.72 -6.23
C THR A 138 -12.56 14.34 -5.80
N ALA A 139 -11.61 13.75 -6.54
CA ALA A 139 -10.99 12.48 -6.17
C ALA A 139 -10.28 12.56 -4.82
N ARG A 140 -9.54 13.65 -4.56
CA ARG A 140 -8.87 13.89 -3.28
C ARG A 140 -9.86 14.04 -2.12
N PHE A 141 -10.98 14.72 -2.33
CA PHE A 141 -12.05 14.84 -1.34
C PHE A 141 -12.61 13.46 -0.95
N TRP A 142 -12.99 12.65 -1.93
CA TRP A 142 -13.54 11.31 -1.66
C TRP A 142 -12.53 10.41 -0.97
N ALA A 143 -11.26 10.46 -1.36
CA ALA A 143 -10.20 9.72 -0.69
C ALA A 143 -10.06 10.13 0.78
N ALA A 144 -10.12 11.43 1.08
CA ALA A 144 -10.05 11.95 2.46
C ALA A 144 -11.28 11.56 3.28
N TYR A 145 -12.47 11.59 2.68
CA TYR A 145 -13.71 11.12 3.31
C TYR A 145 -13.65 9.64 3.68
N VAL A 146 -13.17 8.78 2.78
CA VAL A 146 -12.98 7.36 3.05
C VAL A 146 -11.99 7.15 4.20
N ASP A 147 -10.89 7.91 4.24
CA ASP A 147 -9.92 7.81 5.34
C ASP A 147 -10.52 8.15 6.70
N ASP A 148 -11.37 9.18 6.78
CA ASP A 148 -12.08 9.53 8.01
C ASP A 148 -12.94 8.35 8.50
N LYS A 149 -13.70 7.72 7.60
CA LYS A 149 -14.56 6.58 7.94
C LYS A 149 -13.76 5.33 8.31
N VAL A 150 -12.71 5.00 7.56
CA VAL A 150 -11.84 3.84 7.85
C VAL A 150 -11.15 4.03 9.19
N ARG A 151 -10.63 5.22 9.49
CA ARG A 151 -10.01 5.52 10.79
C ARG A 151 -11.01 5.36 11.94
N ALA A 152 -12.26 5.80 11.76
CA ALA A 152 -13.30 5.59 12.75
C ALA A 152 -13.55 4.09 13.00
N CYS A 153 -13.67 3.28 11.93
CA CYS A 153 -13.86 1.83 12.07
C CYS A 153 -12.69 1.14 12.78
N VAL A 154 -11.45 1.47 12.41
CA VAL A 154 -10.25 0.89 13.03
C VAL A 154 -10.18 1.22 14.54
N ARG A 155 -10.54 2.45 14.94
CA ARG A 155 -10.56 2.83 16.36
C ARG A 155 -11.58 2.07 17.18
N LEU A 156 -12.70 1.68 16.57
CA LEU A 156 -13.80 0.98 17.25
C LEU A 156 -13.52 -0.52 17.42
N PHE A 157 -12.52 -1.07 16.71
CA PHE A 157 -12.18 -2.49 16.77
C PHE A 157 -10.64 -2.66 16.80
N PRO A 158 -9.98 -2.39 17.93
CA PRO A 158 -8.53 -2.50 18.04
C PRO A 158 -7.99 -3.93 17.82
N ALA A 159 -8.82 -4.97 17.89
CA ALA A 159 -8.44 -6.36 17.59
C ALA A 159 -8.24 -6.67 16.09
N LEU A 160 -8.38 -5.67 15.21
CA LEU A 160 -8.23 -5.79 13.75
C LEU A 160 -6.85 -5.36 13.21
N LEU A 161 -5.96 -4.89 14.08
CA LEU A 161 -4.59 -4.47 13.78
C LEU A 161 -3.64 -5.07 14.81
#